data_AF-A0A0D3B377-F1
#
_entry.id   AF-A0A0D3B377-F1
#
_cell.length_a   1.000
_cell.length_b   1.000
_cell.length_c   1.000
_cell.angle_alpha   90.00
_cell.angle_beta   90.00
_cell.angle_gamma   90.00
#
_symmetry.space_group_name_H-M   'P 1'
#
loop_
_entity.id
_entity.type
_entity.pdbx_description
1 polymer ?
#
loop_
_entity_poly.entity_id
_entity_poly.type
_entity_poly.pdbx_seq_one_letter_code
_entity_poly.pdbx_strand_id
1 'polypeptide(L)'
;MESPSLPVTAKDWTSTGLHRVLCMQGGEGDVSYVNNSDCQALAITLCKPILISSLQSIKLFTSPIIRIADLGCATGSNTFDTVDTVVETLRQLFTAVYGGGSLEFEAFFCDLPSNDFNMLFRLLSEKQKVDSAKYFANGVAGSFCDRLFPRGTIHVAVSLSALHWLSQIPEKVLEKGSRTWNKGKTWIEGAKKEVVDAYAEQSDKDLSDFLKCRKEEMVEGGVLFVLMGGRPSGSSSQFGDQDTRVKHPFTTTMEQAWQDLIDEGLIDEETRDGFNIPAYMRSPEEVAAGIDRIGGFKIEKMEYMKIVEYSDEKHEEWKKDPVSYGRARTNLVQAAIRPMVEVYLGVDLCDELFKRYENRVSTTREFLHITCFFGVVAFSAIRIE
;
A
#
# COMPACT_ATOMS: atom_id res chain seq x y z
N MET A 1 33.63 0.97 7.84
CA MET A 1 33.49 2.43 7.74
C MET A 1 33.08 2.72 6.31
N GLU A 2 31.78 2.59 6.04
CA GLU A 2 31.22 3.10 4.79
C GLU A 2 31.03 4.62 4.95
N SER A 3 31.40 5.36 3.92
CA SER A 3 31.20 6.81 3.86
C SER A 3 29.71 7.13 4.00
N PRO A 4 29.31 8.29 4.57
CA PRO A 4 27.95 8.77 4.41
C PRO A 4 27.70 8.92 2.91
N SER A 5 26.78 8.14 2.34
CA SER A 5 26.34 8.34 0.97
C SER A 5 25.86 9.80 0.85
N LEU A 6 26.37 10.50 -0.16
CA LEU A 6 25.89 11.82 -0.52
C LEU A 6 24.36 11.80 -0.69
N PRO A 7 23.64 12.87 -0.34
CA PRO A 7 22.19 12.94 -0.53
C PRO A 7 21.84 12.64 -1.99
N VAL A 8 20.87 11.74 -2.16
CA VAL A 8 20.39 11.27 -3.46
C VAL A 8 19.84 12.48 -4.24
N THR A 9 20.28 12.69 -5.47
CA THR A 9 19.74 13.82 -6.26
C THR A 9 18.32 13.51 -6.72
N ALA A 10 17.52 14.54 -7.00
CA ALA A 10 16.15 14.36 -7.52
C ALA A 10 16.10 13.51 -8.83
N LYS A 11 17.20 13.39 -9.57
CA LYS A 11 17.29 12.49 -10.73
C LYS A 11 17.54 11.03 -10.33
N ASP A 12 18.35 10.78 -9.31
CA ASP A 12 18.60 9.45 -8.75
C ASP A 12 17.34 8.86 -8.06
N TRP A 13 16.37 9.73 -7.76
CA TRP A 13 15.04 9.45 -7.21
C TRP A 13 14.03 8.88 -8.24
N THR A 14 14.41 8.74 -9.51
CA THR A 14 13.54 8.23 -10.61
C THR A 14 13.82 6.77 -10.98
N SER A 15 12.88 6.14 -11.71
CA SER A 15 12.74 4.76 -12.23
C SER A 15 13.64 3.63 -11.67
N THR A 16 14.97 3.76 -11.68
CA THR A 16 15.91 2.76 -11.15
C THR A 16 16.21 2.86 -9.65
N GLY A 17 15.87 3.97 -8.99
CA GLY A 17 16.12 4.17 -7.55
C GLY A 17 14.95 3.73 -6.67
N LEU A 18 13.70 3.97 -7.10
CA LEU A 18 12.54 3.87 -6.22
C LEU A 18 12.32 2.46 -5.66
N HIS A 19 12.45 1.40 -6.47
CA HIS A 19 12.29 0.01 -6.02
C HIS A 19 13.33 -0.43 -4.97
N ARG A 20 14.42 0.33 -4.79
CA ARG A 20 15.47 0.06 -3.79
C ARG A 20 15.19 0.73 -2.45
N VAL A 21 14.25 1.68 -2.41
CA VAL A 21 14.00 2.54 -1.24
C VAL A 21 12.53 2.51 -0.80
N LEU A 22 11.61 2.22 -1.72
CA LEU A 22 10.19 2.06 -1.41
C LEU A 22 9.99 0.74 -0.68
N CYS A 23 9.81 0.82 0.63
CA CYS A 23 9.38 -0.25 1.50
C CYS A 23 8.75 0.37 2.75
N MET A 24 8.01 -0.44 3.51
CA MET A 24 7.55 -0.02 4.83
C MET A 24 8.72 -0.02 5.82
N GLN A 25 8.64 0.80 6.87
CA GLN A 25 9.67 0.84 7.91
C GLN A 25 9.83 -0.54 8.57
N GLY A 26 10.99 -1.17 8.33
CA GLY A 26 11.33 -2.49 8.87
C GLY A 26 11.64 -2.48 10.37
N GLY A 27 11.96 -3.67 10.89
CA GLY A 27 12.30 -3.87 12.30
C GLY A 27 11.11 -3.88 13.26
N GLU A 28 11.42 -3.70 14.55
CA GLU A 28 10.51 -3.88 15.69
C GLU A 28 10.36 -2.61 16.56
N GLY A 29 10.94 -1.49 16.12
CA GLY A 29 10.90 -0.23 16.86
C GLY A 29 9.52 0.43 16.86
N ASP A 30 9.36 1.49 17.65
CA ASP A 30 8.08 2.21 17.83
C ASP A 30 7.50 2.78 16.52
N VAL A 31 8.35 3.06 15.54
CA VAL A 31 7.97 3.60 14.21
C VAL A 31 7.88 2.51 13.13
N SER A 32 8.14 1.24 13.48
CA SER A 32 8.08 0.14 12.52
C SER A 32 6.67 -0.10 12.02
N TYR A 33 6.54 -0.64 10.82
CA TYR A 33 5.26 -0.99 10.23
C TYR A 33 4.51 -2.07 11.01
N VAL A 34 5.23 -3.03 11.60
CA VAL A 34 4.66 -4.07 12.44
C VAL A 34 3.85 -3.48 13.59
N ASN A 35 4.31 -2.38 14.18
CA ASN A 35 3.65 -1.71 15.30
C ASN A 35 2.64 -0.61 14.90
N ASN A 36 2.52 -0.29 13.61
CA ASN A 36 1.73 0.86 13.12
C ASN A 36 0.89 0.53 11.88
N SER A 37 0.41 -0.71 11.75
CA SER A 37 -0.36 -1.17 10.59
C SER A 37 -1.83 -1.53 10.89
N ASP A 38 -2.36 -1.04 12.02
CA ASP A 38 -3.74 -1.30 12.46
C ASP A 38 -4.79 -0.79 11.47
N CYS A 39 -4.52 0.33 10.79
CA CYS A 39 -5.44 0.89 9.80
C CYS A 39 -5.61 -0.05 8.61
N GLN A 40 -4.49 -0.62 8.13
CA GLN A 40 -4.46 -1.60 7.07
C GLN A 40 -5.15 -2.90 7.54
N ALA A 41 -4.90 -3.35 8.77
CA ALA A 41 -5.55 -4.52 9.35
C ALA A 41 -7.09 -4.37 9.44
N LEU A 42 -7.56 -3.18 9.83
CA LEU A 42 -8.99 -2.85 9.86
C LEU A 42 -9.60 -2.88 8.46
N ALA A 43 -8.95 -2.25 7.47
CA ALA A 43 -9.41 -2.27 6.09
C ALA A 43 -9.49 -3.71 5.54
N ILE A 44 -8.46 -4.52 5.78
CA ILE A 44 -8.44 -5.94 5.40
C ILE A 44 -9.61 -6.68 6.05
N THR A 45 -9.85 -6.47 7.34
CA THR A 45 -10.94 -7.12 8.10
C THR A 45 -12.31 -6.77 7.51
N LEU A 46 -12.57 -5.49 7.23
CA LEU A 46 -13.84 -5.03 6.66
C LEU A 46 -14.06 -5.54 5.24
N CYS A 47 -13.00 -5.71 4.45
CA CYS A 47 -13.08 -6.18 3.06
C CYS A 47 -13.00 -7.72 2.93
N LYS A 48 -12.59 -8.42 4.00
CA LYS A 48 -12.44 -9.89 4.04
C LYS A 48 -13.67 -10.66 3.53
N PRO A 49 -14.93 -10.25 3.81
CA PRO A 49 -16.10 -10.92 3.26
C PRO A 49 -16.15 -10.98 1.72
N ILE A 50 -15.59 -9.98 1.03
CA ILE A 50 -15.52 -9.95 -0.44
C ILE A 50 -14.60 -11.08 -0.95
N LEU A 51 -13.43 -11.24 -0.32
CA LEU A 51 -12.49 -12.31 -0.60
C LEU A 51 -13.12 -13.69 -0.35
N ILE A 52 -13.70 -13.91 0.83
CA ILE A 52 -14.34 -15.19 1.20
C ILE A 52 -15.44 -15.54 0.21
N SER A 53 -16.36 -14.61 -0.08
CA SER A 53 -17.45 -14.84 -1.03
C SER A 53 -16.95 -15.21 -2.41
N SER A 54 -15.82 -14.64 -2.85
CA SER A 54 -15.24 -14.94 -4.15
C SER A 54 -14.57 -16.30 -4.19
N LEU A 55 -13.86 -16.69 -3.12
CA LEU A 55 -13.30 -18.02 -2.98
C LEU A 55 -14.39 -19.10 -2.95
N GLN A 56 -15.55 -18.79 -2.38
CA GLN A 56 -16.70 -19.70 -2.31
C GLN A 56 -17.45 -19.86 -3.64
N SER A 57 -17.30 -18.92 -4.58
CA SER A 57 -17.99 -18.97 -5.89
C SER A 57 -17.20 -19.69 -6.98
N ILE A 58 -15.91 -19.97 -6.77
CA ILE A 58 -15.09 -20.59 -7.81
C ILE A 58 -15.42 -22.07 -8.02
N LYS A 59 -15.22 -22.52 -9.26
CA LYS A 59 -15.08 -23.95 -9.53
C LYS A 59 -13.75 -24.41 -8.93
N LEU A 60 -13.81 -25.43 -8.08
CA LEU A 60 -12.62 -25.97 -7.43
C LEU A 60 -11.61 -26.47 -8.46
N PHE A 61 -10.34 -26.19 -8.16
CA PHE A 61 -9.21 -26.61 -8.97
C PHE A 61 -9.02 -28.12 -8.86
N THR A 62 -8.51 -28.74 -9.93
CA THR A 62 -8.14 -30.16 -9.93
C THR A 62 -6.70 -30.40 -9.46
N SER A 63 -5.96 -29.33 -9.16
CA SER A 63 -4.57 -29.40 -8.69
C SER A 63 -4.48 -29.92 -7.25
N PRO A 64 -3.52 -30.82 -6.94
CA PRO A 64 -3.25 -31.24 -5.57
C PRO A 64 -2.56 -30.16 -4.73
N ILE A 65 -1.95 -29.16 -5.39
CA ILE A 65 -1.25 -28.04 -4.75
C ILE A 65 -1.94 -26.74 -5.14
N ILE A 66 -2.37 -25.96 -4.15
CA ILE A 66 -2.94 -24.64 -4.34
C ILE A 66 -1.89 -23.59 -4.00
N ARG A 67 -1.58 -22.73 -4.98
CA ARG A 67 -0.61 -21.64 -4.84
C ARG A 67 -1.30 -20.31 -4.61
N ILE A 68 -0.90 -19.63 -3.54
CA ILE A 68 -1.43 -18.35 -3.10
C ILE A 68 -0.28 -17.33 -3.16
N ALA A 69 -0.49 -16.19 -3.79
CA ALA A 69 0.47 -15.09 -3.78
C ALA A 69 -0.12 -13.89 -3.05
N ASP A 70 0.59 -13.36 -2.06
CA ASP A 70 0.33 -12.02 -1.50
C ASP A 70 1.32 -11.02 -2.10
N LEU A 71 0.80 -10.02 -2.79
CA LEU A 71 1.55 -9.06 -3.61
C LEU A 71 1.62 -7.72 -2.87
N GLY A 72 2.81 -7.39 -2.35
CA GLY A 72 3.04 -6.27 -1.45
C GLY A 72 2.77 -6.66 0.01
N CYS A 73 3.43 -7.71 0.50
CA CYS A 73 3.19 -8.28 1.83
C CYS A 73 3.74 -7.43 2.99
N ALA A 74 4.66 -6.51 2.72
CA ALA A 74 5.43 -5.76 3.71
C ALA A 74 6.09 -6.69 4.76
N THR A 75 6.12 -6.26 6.02
CA THR A 75 6.85 -6.91 7.13
C THR A 75 5.95 -7.35 8.28
N GLY A 76 4.65 -7.07 8.23
CA GLY A 76 3.69 -7.26 9.34
C GLY A 76 2.87 -8.54 9.27
N SER A 77 2.18 -8.88 10.36
CA SER A 77 1.38 -10.11 10.49
C SER A 77 0.11 -10.14 9.63
N ASN A 78 -0.36 -8.98 9.16
CA ASN A 78 -1.57 -8.83 8.33
C ASN A 78 -1.57 -9.76 7.10
N THR A 79 -0.40 -10.02 6.52
CA THR A 79 -0.22 -10.93 5.40
C THR A 79 -0.56 -12.38 5.76
N PHE A 80 -0.11 -12.86 6.93
CA PHE A 80 -0.34 -14.23 7.38
C PHE A 80 -1.81 -14.49 7.66
N ASP A 81 -2.51 -13.54 8.29
CA ASP A 81 -3.94 -13.68 8.60
C ASP A 81 -4.79 -13.75 7.33
N THR A 82 -4.37 -13.05 6.28
CA THR A 82 -5.03 -13.11 4.98
C THR A 82 -4.80 -14.46 4.32
N VAL A 83 -3.56 -14.93 4.25
CA VAL A 83 -3.23 -16.24 3.66
C VAL A 83 -3.90 -17.36 4.44
N ASP A 84 -3.89 -17.32 5.77
CA ASP A 84 -4.61 -18.26 6.64
C ASP A 84 -6.10 -18.29 6.29
N THR A 85 -6.74 -17.13 6.11
CA THR A 85 -8.16 -17.02 5.70
C THR A 85 -8.41 -17.71 4.35
N VAL A 86 -7.55 -17.48 3.36
CA VAL A 86 -7.66 -18.13 2.04
C VAL A 86 -7.54 -19.64 2.16
N VAL A 87 -6.53 -20.12 2.89
CA VAL A 87 -6.25 -21.55 3.09
C VAL A 87 -7.41 -22.24 3.79
N GLU A 88 -7.93 -21.65 4.86
CA GLU A 88 -9.06 -22.21 5.61
C GLU A 88 -10.33 -22.28 4.77
N THR A 89 -10.64 -21.20 4.05
CA THR A 89 -11.82 -21.14 3.18
C THR A 89 -11.75 -22.21 2.09
N LEU A 90 -10.62 -22.31 1.38
CA LEU A 90 -10.45 -23.33 0.35
C LEU A 90 -10.45 -24.74 0.92
N ARG A 91 -9.77 -24.97 2.05
CA ARG A 91 -9.75 -26.30 2.70
C ARG A 91 -11.16 -26.76 3.07
N GLN A 92 -12.00 -25.88 3.59
CA GLN A 92 -13.40 -26.18 3.89
C GLN A 92 -14.19 -26.55 2.64
N LEU A 93 -14.03 -25.78 1.55
CA LEU A 93 -14.70 -26.05 0.28
C LEU A 93 -14.28 -27.39 -0.33
N PHE A 94 -12.97 -27.66 -0.39
CA PHE A 94 -12.45 -28.94 -0.90
C PHE A 94 -12.92 -30.12 -0.05
N THR A 95 -12.97 -29.95 1.28
CA THR A 95 -13.49 -31.00 2.18
C THR A 95 -14.97 -31.28 1.92
N ALA A 96 -15.78 -30.22 1.74
CA ALA A 96 -17.21 -30.36 1.47
C ALA A 96 -17.52 -31.06 0.13
N VAL A 97 -16.71 -30.80 -0.90
CA VAL A 97 -16.94 -31.34 -2.26
C VAL A 97 -16.32 -32.72 -2.45
N TYR A 98 -15.10 -32.94 -1.94
CA TYR A 98 -14.32 -34.15 -2.22
C TYR A 98 -14.18 -35.10 -1.02
N GLY A 99 -14.79 -34.79 0.13
CA GLY A 99 -14.80 -35.66 1.31
C GLY A 99 -13.50 -35.64 2.12
N GLY A 100 -12.61 -34.68 1.86
CA GLY A 100 -11.29 -34.56 2.51
C GLY A 100 -10.17 -35.29 1.74
N GLY A 101 -8.98 -34.68 1.71
CA GLY A 101 -7.80 -35.19 1.00
C GLY A 101 -6.53 -34.41 1.37
N SER A 102 -5.35 -34.83 0.88
CA SER A 102 -4.07 -34.15 1.11
C SER A 102 -3.90 -32.93 0.20
N LEU A 103 -4.71 -31.89 0.43
CA LEU A 103 -4.53 -30.61 -0.25
C LEU A 103 -3.32 -29.89 0.35
N GLU A 104 -2.31 -29.65 -0.48
CA GLU A 104 -1.15 -28.87 -0.08
C GLU A 104 -1.33 -27.42 -0.50
N PHE A 105 -0.86 -26.52 0.35
CA PHE A 105 -0.90 -25.09 0.08
C PHE A 105 0.53 -24.55 0.03
N GLU A 106 0.79 -23.72 -0.96
CA GLU A 106 2.05 -23.00 -1.13
C GLU A 106 1.75 -21.50 -1.16
N ALA A 107 2.31 -20.75 -0.22
CA ALA A 107 2.13 -19.32 -0.08
C ALA A 107 3.41 -18.60 -0.50
N PHE A 108 3.25 -17.57 -1.34
CA PHE A 108 4.31 -16.69 -1.81
C PHE A 108 4.06 -15.29 -1.26
N PHE A 109 4.97 -14.84 -0.40
CA PHE A 109 4.97 -13.49 0.14
C PHE A 109 5.87 -12.63 -0.75
N CYS A 110 5.25 -11.73 -1.51
CA CYS A 110 5.94 -10.96 -2.54
C CYS A 110 6.05 -9.50 -2.13
N ASP A 111 7.22 -8.93 -2.30
CA ASP A 111 7.44 -7.50 -2.09
C ASP A 111 8.67 -7.05 -2.87
N LEU A 112 8.93 -5.74 -2.88
CA LEU A 112 10.14 -5.19 -3.48
C LEU A 112 11.39 -5.71 -2.77
N PRO A 113 12.55 -5.78 -3.46
CA PRO A 113 13.81 -6.23 -2.86
C PRO A 113 14.27 -5.41 -1.65
N SER A 114 13.76 -4.18 -1.50
CA SER A 114 13.97 -3.28 -0.36
C SER A 114 13.24 -3.70 0.92
N ASN A 115 12.29 -4.64 0.85
CA ASN A 115 11.52 -5.09 2.00
C ASN A 115 12.36 -5.91 2.99
N ASP A 116 12.02 -5.82 4.27
CA ASP A 116 12.67 -6.61 5.33
C ASP A 116 12.08 -8.03 5.42
N PHE A 117 12.43 -8.87 4.45
CA PHE A 117 12.05 -10.29 4.42
C PHE A 117 12.58 -11.07 5.63
N ASN A 118 13.71 -10.66 6.22
CA ASN A 118 14.25 -11.32 7.41
C ASN A 118 13.31 -11.16 8.61
N MET A 119 12.74 -9.97 8.80
CA MET A 119 11.71 -9.74 9.81
C MET A 119 10.46 -10.58 9.53
N LEU A 120 9.98 -10.57 8.27
CA LEU A 120 8.82 -11.37 7.86
C LEU A 120 9.02 -12.87 8.18
N PHE A 121 10.18 -13.44 7.84
CA PHE A 121 10.46 -14.85 8.08
C PHE A 121 10.60 -15.20 9.56
N ARG A 122 11.15 -14.29 10.39
CA ARG A 122 11.18 -14.47 11.85
C ARG A 122 9.76 -14.56 12.42
N LEU A 123 8.90 -13.60 12.09
CA LEU A 123 7.51 -13.58 12.54
C LEU A 123 6.73 -14.83 12.08
N LEU A 124 6.92 -15.24 10.82
CA LEU A 124 6.27 -16.43 10.31
C LEU A 124 6.72 -17.70 11.06
N SER A 125 8.02 -17.82 11.34
CA SER A 125 8.57 -18.95 12.10
C SER A 125 8.00 -19.01 13.51
N GLU A 126 7.83 -17.86 14.16
CA GLU A 126 7.21 -17.78 15.49
C GLU A 126 5.74 -18.19 15.45
N LYS A 127 4.97 -17.68 14.48
CA LYS A 127 3.57 -18.08 14.27
C LYS A 127 3.45 -19.59 14.06
N GLN A 128 4.31 -20.18 13.24
CA GLN A 128 4.30 -21.61 12.92
C GLN A 128 4.81 -22.53 14.05
N LYS A 129 5.44 -21.98 15.10
CA LYS A 129 5.74 -22.73 16.32
C LYS A 129 4.52 -22.86 17.23
N VAL A 130 3.63 -21.86 17.18
CA VAL A 130 2.38 -21.83 17.96
C VAL A 130 1.27 -22.60 17.23
N ASP A 131 1.12 -22.35 15.94
CA ASP A 131 0.16 -23.02 15.06
C ASP A 131 0.88 -24.04 14.17
N SER A 132 0.32 -25.25 14.00
CA SER A 132 0.84 -26.18 12.98
C SER A 132 0.84 -25.53 11.60
N ALA A 133 1.93 -25.65 10.85
CA ALA A 133 2.08 -25.06 9.52
C ALA A 133 0.91 -25.45 8.60
N LYS A 134 0.18 -24.45 8.10
CA LYS A 134 -0.99 -24.64 7.22
C LYS A 134 -0.60 -24.71 5.72
N TYR A 135 0.59 -24.23 5.39
CA TYR A 135 1.14 -24.10 4.03
C TYR A 135 2.68 -24.07 4.06
N PHE A 136 3.29 -24.36 2.91
CA PHE A 136 4.70 -24.07 2.64
C PHE A 136 4.85 -22.61 2.24
N ALA A 137 5.83 -21.92 2.83
CA ALA A 137 6.00 -20.48 2.63
C ALA A 137 7.26 -20.15 1.85
N ASN A 138 7.15 -19.17 0.96
CA ASN A 138 8.22 -18.68 0.10
C ASN A 138 8.23 -17.15 0.14
N GLY A 139 9.41 -16.52 0.08
CA GLY A 139 9.54 -15.09 -0.21
C GLY A 139 9.90 -14.88 -1.68
N VAL A 140 9.31 -13.86 -2.30
CA VAL A 140 9.57 -13.49 -3.70
C VAL A 140 9.91 -12.00 -3.76
N ALA A 141 11.18 -11.69 -3.99
CA ALA A 141 11.63 -10.31 -4.14
C ALA A 141 11.47 -9.84 -5.60
N GLY A 142 10.64 -8.82 -5.81
CA GLY A 142 10.40 -8.25 -7.14
C GLY A 142 9.19 -7.32 -7.18
N SER A 143 9.13 -6.47 -8.21
CA SER A 143 7.96 -5.63 -8.45
C SER A 143 6.79 -6.47 -8.94
N PHE A 144 5.60 -6.27 -8.36
CA PHE A 144 4.39 -6.89 -8.90
C PHE A 144 3.94 -6.26 -10.23
N CYS A 145 4.54 -5.16 -10.69
CA CYS A 145 4.30 -4.67 -12.06
C CYS A 145 5.05 -5.52 -13.10
N ASP A 146 5.94 -6.42 -12.66
CA ASP A 146 6.69 -7.36 -13.49
C ASP A 146 6.21 -8.81 -13.26
N ARG A 147 6.74 -9.73 -14.08
CA ARG A 147 6.54 -11.17 -13.92
C ARG A 147 7.31 -11.67 -12.70
N LEU A 148 6.60 -12.28 -11.76
CA LEU A 148 7.11 -12.92 -10.54
C LEU A 148 7.04 -14.44 -10.60
N PHE A 149 6.12 -14.98 -11.41
CA PHE A 149 5.82 -16.42 -11.42
C PHE A 149 5.83 -17.00 -12.84
N PRO A 150 6.00 -18.33 -13.00
CA PRO A 150 5.73 -19.02 -14.26
C PRO A 150 4.27 -18.88 -14.70
N ARG A 151 3.98 -19.20 -15.97
CA ARG A 151 2.64 -19.06 -16.52
C ARG A 151 1.68 -20.08 -15.91
N GLY A 152 0.46 -19.66 -15.56
CA GLY A 152 -0.61 -20.55 -15.10
C GLY A 152 -0.27 -21.35 -13.84
N THR A 153 0.44 -20.76 -12.88
CA THR A 153 0.82 -21.43 -11.63
C THR A 153 0.10 -20.93 -10.39
N ILE A 154 -0.41 -19.69 -10.40
CA ILE A 154 -1.04 -19.05 -9.24
C ILE A 154 -2.55 -19.25 -9.25
N HIS A 155 -3.11 -19.73 -8.15
CA HIS A 155 -4.53 -20.04 -8.01
C HIS A 155 -5.30 -18.89 -7.36
N VAL A 156 -4.67 -18.26 -6.36
CA VAL A 156 -5.19 -17.06 -5.70
C VAL A 156 -4.09 -16.03 -5.62
N ALA A 157 -4.36 -14.82 -6.10
CA ALA A 157 -3.50 -13.66 -5.91
C ALA A 157 -4.25 -12.64 -5.06
N VAL A 158 -3.63 -12.18 -3.98
CA VAL A 158 -4.12 -11.08 -3.16
C VAL A 158 -3.13 -9.92 -3.23
N SER A 159 -3.62 -8.69 -3.15
CA SER A 159 -2.80 -7.48 -3.00
C SER A 159 -3.49 -6.57 -2.01
N LEU A 160 -2.87 -6.30 -0.86
CA LEU A 160 -3.51 -5.58 0.24
C LEU A 160 -2.76 -4.29 0.56
N SER A 161 -3.41 -3.15 0.30
CA SER A 161 -2.85 -1.81 0.52
C SER A 161 -1.51 -1.57 -0.18
N ALA A 162 -1.32 -2.16 -1.36
CA ALA A 162 -0.06 -2.06 -2.11
C ALA A 162 -0.20 -1.40 -3.49
N LEU A 163 -1.26 -1.71 -4.24
CA LEU A 163 -1.39 -1.31 -5.67
C LEU A 163 -1.57 0.21 -5.90
N HIS A 164 -1.78 1.00 -4.85
CA HIS A 164 -1.82 2.46 -4.95
C HIS A 164 -0.42 3.10 -5.01
N TRP A 165 0.62 2.35 -4.63
CA TRP A 165 2.01 2.75 -4.83
C TRP A 165 2.39 2.58 -6.30
N LEU A 166 2.98 3.64 -6.86
CA LEU A 166 3.44 3.68 -8.24
C LEU A 166 4.82 3.04 -8.37
N SER A 167 5.09 2.46 -9.53
CA SER A 167 6.40 1.85 -9.84
C SER A 167 7.51 2.90 -9.93
N GLN A 168 7.15 4.15 -10.25
CA GLN A 168 8.05 5.29 -10.32
C GLN A 168 7.30 6.60 -10.14
N ILE A 169 8.02 7.65 -9.76
CA ILE A 169 7.54 9.03 -9.84
C ILE A 169 7.60 9.45 -11.31
N PRO A 170 6.53 10.07 -11.87
CA PRO A 170 6.58 10.53 -13.25
C PRO A 170 7.69 11.57 -13.45
N GLU A 171 8.66 11.31 -14.33
CA GLU A 171 9.84 12.18 -14.50
C GLU A 171 9.45 13.64 -14.81
N LYS A 172 8.39 13.82 -15.59
CA LYS A 172 7.85 15.14 -15.97
C LYS A 172 7.40 15.99 -14.77
N VAL A 173 7.15 15.41 -13.59
CA VAL A 173 6.79 16.18 -12.39
C VAL A 173 7.98 16.78 -11.66
N LEU A 174 9.20 16.36 -12.02
CA LEU A 174 10.47 16.84 -11.47
C LEU A 174 11.13 17.89 -12.38
N GLU A 175 10.58 18.12 -13.58
CA GLU A 175 11.12 19.07 -14.56
C GLU A 175 10.84 20.52 -14.14
N LYS A 176 11.80 21.14 -13.44
CA LYS A 176 11.72 22.53 -12.95
C LYS A 176 11.28 23.51 -14.05
N GLY A 177 10.25 24.30 -13.75
CA GLY A 177 9.68 25.30 -14.66
C GLY A 177 8.70 24.75 -15.71
N SER A 178 8.53 23.44 -15.83
CA SER A 178 7.51 22.84 -16.69
C SER A 178 6.10 23.05 -16.13
N ARG A 179 5.08 22.81 -16.97
CA ARG A 179 3.67 22.83 -16.53
C ARG A 179 3.34 21.70 -15.55
N THR A 180 4.08 20.60 -15.66
CA THR A 180 3.92 19.39 -14.85
C THR A 180 4.75 19.41 -13.57
N TRP A 181 5.61 20.42 -13.35
CA TRP A 181 6.42 20.52 -12.14
C TRP A 181 5.54 20.63 -10.88
N ASN A 182 5.73 19.72 -9.92
CA ASN A 182 5.00 19.72 -8.65
C ASN A 182 5.55 20.75 -7.64
N LYS A 183 5.67 22.01 -8.08
CA LYS A 183 6.19 23.09 -7.24
C LYS A 183 5.38 23.27 -5.97
N GLY A 184 6.04 23.35 -4.82
CA GLY A 184 5.41 23.71 -3.56
C GLY A 184 4.77 22.55 -2.82
N LYS A 185 4.84 21.33 -3.35
CA LYS A 185 4.12 20.16 -2.83
C LYS A 185 4.99 18.91 -2.92
N THR A 186 4.75 18.00 -1.99
CA THR A 186 5.41 16.70 -1.94
C THR A 186 4.50 15.55 -2.37
N TRP A 187 3.25 15.86 -2.71
CA TRP A 187 2.30 14.91 -3.28
C TRP A 187 1.26 15.63 -4.13
N ILE A 188 0.36 14.88 -4.77
CA ILE A 188 -0.51 15.39 -5.85
C ILE A 188 -1.86 15.93 -5.37
N GLU A 189 -2.18 15.81 -4.09
CA GLU A 189 -3.44 16.34 -3.57
C GLU A 189 -3.46 17.88 -3.64
N GLY A 190 -4.46 18.42 -4.35
CA GLY A 190 -4.55 19.86 -4.63
C GLY A 190 -3.45 20.39 -5.56
N ALA A 191 -2.69 19.52 -6.24
CA ALA A 191 -1.72 19.94 -7.26
C ALA A 191 -2.41 20.40 -8.55
N LYS A 192 -1.63 20.95 -9.48
CA LYS A 192 -2.12 21.34 -10.82
C LYS A 192 -2.66 20.11 -11.55
N LYS A 193 -3.65 20.32 -12.41
CA LYS A 193 -4.24 19.24 -13.22
C LYS A 193 -3.17 18.46 -14.01
N GLU A 194 -2.19 19.14 -14.58
CA GLU A 194 -1.12 18.52 -15.34
C GLU A 194 -0.23 17.58 -14.50
N VAL A 195 -0.02 17.90 -13.21
CA VAL A 195 0.69 17.03 -12.26
C VAL A 195 -0.15 15.79 -11.95
N VAL A 196 -1.45 15.98 -11.67
CA VAL A 196 -2.37 14.88 -11.38
C VAL A 196 -2.51 13.95 -12.59
N ASP A 197 -2.61 14.50 -13.80
CA ASP A 197 -2.65 13.75 -15.05
C ASP A 197 -1.35 12.97 -15.28
N ALA A 198 -0.20 13.52 -14.88
CA ALA A 198 1.08 12.82 -14.94
C ALA A 198 1.09 11.54 -14.10
N TYR A 199 0.59 11.65 -12.87
CA TYR A 199 0.45 10.50 -11.98
C TYR A 199 -0.63 9.53 -12.46
N ALA A 200 -1.72 10.03 -13.03
CA ALA A 200 -2.78 9.19 -13.59
C ALA A 200 -2.27 8.33 -14.75
N GLU A 201 -1.43 8.89 -15.64
CA GLU A 201 -0.81 8.14 -16.75
C GLU A 201 0.12 7.04 -16.23
N GLN A 202 0.98 7.35 -15.25
CA GLN A 202 1.84 6.35 -14.63
C GLN A 202 1.03 5.26 -13.92
N SER A 203 -0.02 5.67 -13.19
CA SER A 203 -0.96 4.79 -12.52
C SER A 203 -1.68 3.85 -13.48
N ASP A 204 -2.15 4.33 -14.64
CA ASP A 204 -2.80 3.50 -15.66
C ASP A 204 -1.83 2.49 -16.28
N LYS A 205 -0.57 2.91 -16.52
CA LYS A 205 0.50 2.02 -16.96
C LYS A 205 0.77 0.92 -15.93
N ASP A 206 0.97 1.29 -14.67
CA ASP A 206 1.27 0.34 -13.59
C ASP A 206 0.16 -0.69 -13.39
N LEU A 207 -1.11 -0.24 -13.44
CA LEU A 207 -2.27 -1.14 -13.37
C LEU A 207 -2.30 -2.09 -14.58
N SER A 208 -2.01 -1.58 -15.77
CA SER A 208 -1.95 -2.40 -16.99
C SER A 208 -0.88 -3.47 -16.91
N ASP A 209 0.31 -3.12 -16.45
CA ASP A 209 1.45 -4.02 -16.34
C ASP A 209 1.22 -5.07 -15.25
N PHE A 210 0.69 -4.65 -14.09
CA PHE A 210 0.21 -5.56 -13.04
C PHE A 210 -0.80 -6.58 -13.60
N LEU A 211 -1.89 -6.12 -14.24
CA LEU A 211 -2.94 -7.00 -14.75
C LEU A 211 -2.43 -7.94 -15.85
N LYS A 212 -1.56 -7.47 -16.76
CA LYS A 212 -0.93 -8.34 -17.78
C LYS A 212 -0.11 -9.44 -17.14
N CYS A 213 0.71 -9.12 -16.14
CA CYS A 213 1.52 -10.11 -15.44
C CYS A 213 0.63 -11.13 -14.73
N ARG A 214 -0.39 -10.67 -13.98
CA ARG A 214 -1.34 -11.56 -13.30
C ARG A 214 -2.10 -12.45 -14.27
N LYS A 215 -2.51 -11.92 -15.43
CA LYS A 215 -3.18 -12.67 -16.49
C LYS A 215 -2.35 -13.87 -16.95
N GLU A 216 -1.04 -13.68 -17.11
CA GLU A 216 -0.15 -14.75 -17.55
C GLU A 216 0.15 -15.77 -16.45
N GLU A 217 0.26 -15.32 -15.21
CA GLU A 217 0.69 -16.12 -14.06
C GLU A 217 -0.42 -16.95 -13.43
N MET A 218 -1.66 -16.47 -13.52
CA MET A 218 -2.80 -17.10 -12.87
C MET A 218 -3.43 -18.19 -13.75
N VAL A 219 -3.89 -19.25 -13.10
CA VAL A 219 -4.72 -20.29 -13.73
C VAL A 219 -6.09 -19.73 -14.11
N GLU A 220 -6.70 -20.26 -15.16
CA GLU A 220 -8.12 -20.02 -15.43
C GLU A 220 -8.98 -20.47 -14.25
N GLY A 221 -9.99 -19.67 -13.90
CA GLY A 221 -10.79 -19.83 -12.69
C GLY A 221 -10.12 -19.32 -11.41
N GLY A 222 -8.87 -18.84 -11.46
CA GLY A 222 -8.15 -18.29 -10.32
C GLY A 222 -8.75 -16.97 -9.81
N VAL A 223 -8.57 -16.68 -8.53
CA VAL A 223 -9.12 -15.48 -7.86
C VAL A 223 -8.04 -14.41 -7.72
N LEU A 224 -8.32 -13.20 -8.24
CA LEU A 224 -7.54 -12.01 -7.99
C LEU A 224 -8.35 -11.10 -7.05
N PHE A 225 -7.86 -10.90 -5.83
CA PHE A 225 -8.45 -9.98 -4.87
C PHE A 225 -7.49 -8.81 -4.59
N VAL A 226 -7.98 -7.59 -4.71
CA VAL A 226 -7.18 -6.40 -4.47
C VAL A 226 -7.93 -5.47 -3.53
N LEU A 227 -7.23 -5.00 -2.51
CA LEU A 227 -7.62 -3.90 -1.65
C LEU A 227 -6.54 -2.83 -1.78
N MET A 228 -6.92 -1.58 -2.08
CA MET A 228 -5.96 -0.47 -2.16
C MET A 228 -6.57 0.84 -1.72
N GLY A 229 -5.73 1.80 -1.35
CA GLY A 229 -6.15 3.19 -1.22
C GLY A 229 -6.80 3.67 -2.53
N GLY A 230 -7.91 4.39 -2.41
CA GLY A 230 -8.69 4.80 -3.57
C GLY A 230 -9.61 5.97 -3.27
N ARG A 231 -10.25 6.45 -4.32
CA ARG A 231 -11.15 7.61 -4.28
C ARG A 231 -12.54 7.25 -4.80
N PRO A 232 -13.60 7.96 -4.41
CA PRO A 232 -14.92 7.70 -4.96
C PRO A 232 -14.99 8.13 -6.42
N SER A 233 -15.87 7.47 -7.14
CA SER A 233 -16.22 7.77 -8.52
C SER A 233 -16.54 9.25 -8.75
N GLY A 234 -16.04 9.82 -9.85
CA GLY A 234 -16.27 11.22 -10.21
C GLY A 234 -15.51 12.24 -9.36
N SER A 235 -14.70 11.82 -8.39
CA SER A 235 -13.86 12.73 -7.61
C SER A 235 -12.72 13.31 -8.45
N SER A 236 -12.58 14.63 -8.46
CA SER A 236 -11.42 15.33 -9.03
C SER A 236 -10.21 15.38 -8.08
N SER A 237 -10.42 15.07 -6.78
CA SER A 237 -9.38 15.03 -5.74
C SER A 237 -8.94 13.59 -5.48
N GLN A 238 -7.74 13.39 -4.91
CA GLN A 238 -7.29 12.09 -4.41
C GLN A 238 -8.09 11.65 -3.18
N PHE A 239 -8.76 12.58 -2.49
CA PHE A 239 -9.73 12.29 -1.44
C PHE A 239 -11.04 12.96 -1.79
N GLY A 240 -12.06 12.18 -2.12
CA GLY A 240 -13.35 12.73 -2.56
C GLY A 240 -14.12 13.53 -1.50
N ASP A 241 -13.54 13.78 -0.33
CA ASP A 241 -14.14 14.44 0.82
C ASP A 241 -13.18 15.50 1.38
N GLN A 242 -13.69 16.71 1.61
CA GLN A 242 -12.84 17.84 2.02
C GLN A 242 -12.25 17.66 3.42
N ASP A 243 -12.99 17.06 4.35
CA ASP A 243 -12.54 16.88 5.73
C ASP A 243 -11.43 15.84 5.81
N THR A 244 -11.49 14.81 4.97
CA THR A 244 -10.42 13.82 4.83
C THR A 244 -9.11 14.47 4.39
N ARG A 245 -9.15 15.36 3.39
CA ARG A 245 -7.95 16.04 2.86
C ARG A 245 -7.19 16.77 3.94
N VAL A 246 -7.90 17.37 4.89
CA VAL A 246 -7.31 18.20 5.94
C VAL A 246 -6.57 17.36 6.98
N LYS A 247 -7.03 16.12 7.22
CA LYS A 247 -6.48 15.20 8.22
C LYS A 247 -5.62 14.08 7.63
N HIS A 248 -5.57 13.97 6.31
CA HIS A 248 -4.81 12.92 5.65
C HIS A 248 -3.30 13.06 5.94
N PRO A 249 -2.58 11.96 6.21
CA PRO A 249 -1.21 12.08 6.70
C PRO A 249 -0.18 12.66 5.73
N PHE A 250 -0.52 12.75 4.44
CA PHE A 250 0.37 13.20 3.36
C PHE A 250 -0.03 14.56 2.75
N THR A 251 -0.90 15.34 3.39
CA THR A 251 -1.45 16.59 2.83
C THR A 251 -1.05 17.79 3.69
N THR A 252 -2.01 18.57 4.21
CA THR A 252 -1.83 19.86 4.87
C THR A 252 -0.72 19.84 5.92
N THR A 253 -0.74 18.89 6.85
CA THR A 253 0.25 18.85 7.93
C THR A 253 1.64 18.46 7.43
N MET A 254 1.72 17.57 6.43
CA MET A 254 2.99 17.21 5.80
C MET A 254 3.58 18.40 5.04
N GLU A 255 2.78 19.07 4.20
CA GLU A 255 3.18 20.26 3.46
C GLU A 255 3.69 21.37 4.39
N GLN A 256 3.01 21.58 5.52
CA GLN A 256 3.44 22.54 6.52
C GLN A 256 4.73 22.13 7.25
N ALA A 257 4.92 20.85 7.57
CA ALA A 257 6.17 20.37 8.19
C ALA A 257 7.37 20.53 7.25
N TRP A 258 7.18 20.32 5.94
CA TRP A 258 8.18 20.64 4.92
C TRP A 258 8.45 22.15 4.82
N GLN A 259 7.41 22.98 4.93
CA GLN A 259 7.57 24.44 4.90
C GLN A 259 8.36 24.96 6.11
N ASP A 260 8.13 24.41 7.30
CA ASP A 260 8.88 24.78 8.51
C ASP A 260 10.39 24.54 8.35
N LEU A 261 10.80 23.44 7.72
CA LEU A 261 12.23 23.19 7.44
C LEU A 261 12.83 24.27 6.52
N ILE A 262 12.05 24.82 5.58
CA ILE A 262 12.48 25.91 4.70
C ILE A 262 12.55 27.23 5.46
N ASP A 263 11.51 27.55 6.23
CA ASP A 263 11.41 28.80 6.99
C ASP A 263 12.54 28.92 8.03
N GLU A 264 12.98 27.79 8.58
CA GLU A 264 14.11 27.68 9.50
C GLU A 264 15.48 27.58 8.79
N GLY A 265 15.51 27.53 7.46
CA GLY A 265 16.73 27.48 6.66
C GLY A 265 17.47 26.15 6.72
N LEU A 266 16.80 25.06 7.10
CA LEU A 266 17.37 23.71 7.17
C LEU A 266 17.43 23.04 5.79
N ILE A 267 16.49 23.38 4.89
CA ILE A 267 16.47 22.98 3.48
C ILE A 267 16.06 24.17 2.59
N ASP A 268 16.27 24.05 1.28
CA ASP A 268 15.75 25.01 0.31
C ASP A 268 14.43 24.53 -0.34
N GLU A 269 13.77 25.43 -1.08
CA GLU A 269 12.53 25.09 -1.82
C GLU A 269 12.74 23.96 -2.83
N GLU A 270 13.91 23.89 -3.45
CA GLU A 270 14.24 22.90 -4.47
C GLU A 270 14.34 21.50 -3.87
N THR A 271 14.88 21.38 -2.66
CA THR A 271 14.93 20.14 -1.89
C THR A 271 13.51 19.63 -1.62
N ARG A 272 12.60 20.48 -1.14
CA ARG A 272 11.18 20.07 -0.97
C ARG A 272 10.55 19.68 -2.30
N ASP A 273 10.66 20.53 -3.31
CA ASP A 273 9.96 20.36 -4.60
C ASP A 273 10.46 19.14 -5.40
N GLY A 274 11.67 18.64 -5.11
CA GLY A 274 12.20 17.40 -5.66
C GLY A 274 11.62 16.13 -5.01
N PHE A 275 11.16 16.20 -3.75
CA PHE A 275 10.56 15.05 -3.08
C PHE A 275 9.10 14.88 -3.49
N ASN A 276 8.73 13.68 -3.93
CA ASN A 276 7.39 13.38 -4.39
C ASN A 276 6.96 11.99 -3.95
N ILE A 277 5.83 11.88 -3.25
CA ILE A 277 5.26 10.61 -2.80
C ILE A 277 4.68 9.88 -4.03
N PRO A 278 5.11 8.63 -4.32
CA PRO A 278 4.68 7.87 -5.49
C PRO A 278 3.36 7.14 -5.22
N ALA A 279 2.32 7.87 -4.81
CA ALA A 279 1.01 7.28 -4.53
C ALA A 279 -0.07 7.89 -5.42
N TYR A 280 -0.99 7.07 -5.92
CA TYR A 280 -2.17 7.50 -6.65
C TYR A 280 -3.41 6.72 -6.21
N MET A 281 -4.46 7.44 -5.85
CA MET A 281 -5.72 6.87 -5.41
C MET A 281 -6.65 6.66 -6.62
N ARG A 282 -6.70 5.44 -7.15
CA ARG A 282 -7.59 5.11 -8.29
C ARG A 282 -9.06 5.13 -7.87
N SER A 283 -9.94 5.51 -8.78
CA SER A 283 -11.39 5.31 -8.64
C SER A 283 -11.81 3.90 -9.10
N PRO A 284 -12.99 3.41 -8.68
CA PRO A 284 -13.55 2.17 -9.23
C PRO A 284 -13.62 2.15 -10.77
N GLU A 285 -13.93 3.27 -11.41
CA GLU A 285 -13.99 3.37 -12.88
C GLU A 285 -12.63 3.18 -13.53
N GLU A 286 -11.58 3.77 -12.96
CA GLU A 286 -10.21 3.62 -13.47
C GLU A 286 -9.76 2.15 -13.39
N VAL A 287 -10.14 1.46 -12.30
CA VAL A 287 -9.86 0.03 -12.13
C VAL A 287 -10.65 -0.82 -13.13
N ALA A 288 -11.97 -0.60 -13.24
CA ALA A 288 -12.83 -1.33 -14.16
C ALA A 288 -12.37 -1.16 -15.61
N ALA A 289 -12.07 0.07 -16.03
CA ALA A 289 -11.56 0.36 -17.36
C ALA A 289 -10.21 -0.34 -17.63
N GLY A 290 -9.31 -0.41 -16.65
CA GLY A 290 -8.06 -1.15 -16.76
C GLY A 290 -8.29 -2.66 -16.94
N ILE A 291 -9.19 -3.24 -16.15
CA ILE A 291 -9.54 -4.67 -16.25
C ILE A 291 -10.18 -4.99 -17.60
N ASP A 292 -11.15 -4.19 -18.05
CA ASP A 292 -11.83 -4.38 -19.33
C ASP A 292 -10.85 -4.26 -20.51
N ARG A 293 -9.93 -3.29 -20.44
CA ARG A 293 -8.92 -3.04 -21.48
C ARG A 293 -7.92 -4.19 -21.62
N ILE A 294 -7.44 -4.76 -20.52
CA ILE A 294 -6.51 -5.90 -20.55
C ILE A 294 -7.24 -7.22 -20.87
N GLY A 295 -8.50 -7.32 -20.44
CA GLY A 295 -9.32 -8.52 -20.54
C GLY A 295 -8.73 -9.69 -19.75
N GLY A 296 -9.35 -10.87 -19.88
CA GLY A 296 -8.89 -12.07 -19.19
C GLY A 296 -9.22 -12.13 -17.70
N PHE A 297 -9.93 -11.13 -17.18
CA PHE A 297 -10.51 -11.14 -15.84
C PHE A 297 -11.97 -10.71 -15.92
N LYS A 298 -12.81 -11.36 -15.11
CA LYS A 298 -14.20 -10.97 -14.89
C LYS A 298 -14.33 -10.45 -13.46
N ILE A 299 -14.72 -9.19 -13.31
CA ILE A 299 -15.00 -8.62 -11.99
C ILE A 299 -16.23 -9.33 -11.40
N GLU A 300 -16.07 -9.96 -10.24
CA GLU A 300 -17.17 -10.55 -9.48
C GLU A 300 -17.79 -9.53 -8.53
N LYS A 301 -16.93 -8.72 -7.90
CA LYS A 301 -17.36 -7.70 -6.94
C LYS A 301 -16.36 -6.56 -6.92
N MET A 302 -16.85 -5.33 -6.84
CA MET A 302 -16.03 -4.12 -6.67
C MET A 302 -16.79 -3.13 -5.80
N GLU A 303 -16.15 -2.63 -4.75
CA GLU A 303 -16.73 -1.68 -3.80
C GLU A 303 -15.72 -0.59 -3.45
N TYR A 304 -16.23 0.64 -3.32
CA TYR A 304 -15.52 1.72 -2.63
C TYR A 304 -16.04 1.83 -1.21
N MET A 305 -15.14 1.86 -0.23
CA MET A 305 -15.47 1.96 1.18
C MET A 305 -14.72 3.12 1.84
N LYS A 306 -15.36 3.75 2.82
CA LYS A 306 -14.73 4.71 3.72
C LYS A 306 -14.35 3.97 4.99
N ILE A 307 -13.06 3.91 5.30
CA ILE A 307 -12.54 3.25 6.51
C ILE A 307 -12.25 4.32 7.55
N VAL A 308 -13.04 4.34 8.61
CA VAL A 308 -12.80 5.23 9.75
C VAL A 308 -11.59 4.69 10.50
N GLU A 309 -10.60 5.54 10.69
CA GLU A 309 -9.26 5.11 11.13
C GLU A 309 -9.23 4.64 12.59
N TYR A 310 -10.12 5.16 13.44
CA TYR A 310 -10.20 4.87 14.86
C TYR A 310 -11.65 4.84 15.34
N SER A 311 -11.91 4.12 16.44
CA SER A 311 -13.24 4.14 17.07
C SER A 311 -13.56 5.50 17.68
N ASP A 312 -14.85 5.77 17.90
CA ASP A 312 -15.31 7.01 18.54
C ASP A 312 -14.71 7.14 19.95
N GLU A 313 -14.60 6.05 20.70
CA GLU A 313 -13.98 6.05 22.04
C GLU A 313 -12.51 6.47 21.96
N LYS A 314 -11.76 5.91 20.99
CA LYS A 314 -10.35 6.25 20.79
C LYS A 314 -10.18 7.70 20.37
N HIS A 315 -11.10 8.21 19.55
CA HIS A 315 -11.13 9.61 19.15
C HIS A 315 -11.36 10.54 20.34
N GLU A 316 -12.27 10.20 21.26
CA GLU A 316 -12.50 10.95 22.51
C GLU A 316 -11.33 10.89 23.49
N GLU A 317 -10.62 9.76 23.58
CA GLU A 317 -9.36 9.67 24.34
C GLU A 317 -8.32 10.65 23.81
N TRP A 318 -8.14 10.68 22.50
CA TRP A 318 -7.14 11.52 21.84
C TRP A 318 -7.47 13.01 21.81
N LYS A 319 -8.75 13.38 21.91
CA LYS A 319 -9.13 14.77 22.18
C LYS A 319 -8.61 15.23 23.55
N LYS A 320 -8.49 14.33 24.53
CA LYS A 320 -7.97 14.62 25.88
C LYS A 320 -6.44 14.57 25.94
N ASP A 321 -5.82 13.77 25.07
CA ASP A 321 -4.35 13.69 24.92
C ASP A 321 -3.91 13.89 23.45
N PRO A 322 -3.84 15.16 23.00
CA PRO A 322 -3.39 15.50 21.64
C PRO A 322 -1.94 15.10 21.33
N VAL A 323 -1.10 14.97 22.35
CA VAL A 323 0.30 14.59 22.18
C VAL A 323 0.39 13.11 21.79
N SER A 324 -0.32 12.24 22.50
CA SER A 324 -0.44 10.82 22.14
C SER A 324 -1.03 10.63 20.75
N TYR A 325 -2.04 11.42 20.37
CA TYR A 325 -2.59 11.42 19.02
C TYR A 325 -1.55 11.76 17.95
N GLY A 326 -0.82 12.87 18.15
CA GLY A 326 0.20 13.29 17.19
C GLY A 326 1.32 12.26 17.05
N ARG A 327 1.76 11.64 18.14
CA ARG A 327 2.73 10.53 18.10
C ARG A 327 2.21 9.35 17.29
N ALA A 328 1.00 8.86 17.59
CA ALA A 328 0.41 7.72 16.89
C ALA A 328 0.27 7.99 15.38
N ARG A 329 -0.22 9.20 15.03
CA ARG A 329 -0.32 9.63 13.63
C ARG A 329 1.03 9.72 12.94
N THR A 330 2.02 10.30 13.61
CA THR A 330 3.37 10.45 13.05
C THR A 330 4.02 9.08 12.86
N ASN A 331 3.85 8.15 13.80
CA ASN A 331 4.36 6.79 13.65
C ASN A 331 3.70 6.05 12.47
N LEU A 332 2.39 6.21 12.24
CA LEU A 332 1.72 5.68 11.04
C LEU A 332 2.35 6.23 9.75
N VAL A 333 2.64 7.53 9.68
CA VAL A 333 3.28 8.16 8.52
C VAL A 333 4.69 7.64 8.33
N GLN A 334 5.47 7.60 9.41
CA GLN A 334 6.84 7.11 9.40
C GLN A 334 6.89 5.66 8.94
N ALA A 335 6.00 4.82 9.46
CA ALA A 335 5.89 3.43 9.04
C ALA A 335 5.70 3.26 7.53
N ALA A 336 5.04 4.22 6.86
CA ALA A 336 4.75 4.18 5.44
C ALA A 336 5.85 4.79 4.55
N ILE A 337 6.46 5.92 4.96
CA ILE A 337 7.34 6.71 4.08
C ILE A 337 8.71 7.07 4.68
N ARG A 338 9.02 6.68 5.92
CA ARG A 338 10.31 7.02 6.54
C ARG A 338 11.52 6.54 5.74
N PRO A 339 11.58 5.30 5.22
CA PRO A 339 12.73 4.86 4.41
C PRO A 339 12.98 5.77 3.20
N MET A 340 11.91 6.24 2.57
CA MET A 340 11.99 7.18 1.44
C MET A 340 12.52 8.55 1.87
N VAL A 341 11.98 9.12 2.95
CA VAL A 341 12.39 10.42 3.47
C VAL A 341 13.84 10.39 3.96
N GLU A 342 14.25 9.34 4.67
CA GLU A 342 15.62 9.19 5.18
C GLU A 342 16.65 9.12 4.05
N VAL A 343 16.37 8.37 2.98
CA VAL A 343 17.29 8.29 1.84
C VAL A 343 17.38 9.64 1.11
N TYR A 344 16.28 10.39 1.04
CA TYR A 344 16.23 11.66 0.33
C TYR A 344 16.86 12.82 1.12
N LEU A 345 16.53 12.96 2.41
CA LEU A 345 16.99 14.07 3.26
C LEU A 345 18.22 13.74 4.11
N GLY A 346 18.52 12.45 4.32
CA GLY A 346 19.40 12.01 5.39
C GLY A 346 18.65 11.85 6.73
N VAL A 347 19.26 11.09 7.65
CA VAL A 347 18.67 10.70 8.94
C VAL A 347 18.28 11.91 9.80
N ASP A 348 19.21 12.86 9.97
CA ASP A 348 19.00 14.01 10.87
C ASP A 348 17.83 14.91 10.41
N LEU A 349 17.76 15.22 9.11
CA LEU A 349 16.68 16.04 8.56
C LEU A 349 15.35 15.29 8.48
N CYS A 350 15.39 13.97 8.31
CA CYS A 350 14.21 13.13 8.39
C CYS A 350 13.58 13.18 9.79
N ASP A 351 14.39 13.05 10.84
CA ASP A 351 13.91 13.17 12.22
C ASP A 351 13.34 14.57 12.51
N GLU A 352 14.00 15.61 12.02
CA GLU A 352 13.52 16.99 12.15
C GLU A 352 12.21 17.24 11.37
N LEU A 353 12.00 16.61 10.21
CA LEU A 353 10.72 16.65 9.48
C LEU A 353 9.60 16.02 10.31
N PHE A 354 9.79 14.78 10.77
CA PHE A 354 8.73 14.06 11.48
C PHE A 354 8.43 14.64 12.86
N LYS A 355 9.42 15.25 13.51
CA LYS A 355 9.21 16.03 14.74
C LYS A 355 8.31 17.25 14.51
N ARG A 356 8.50 17.99 13.41
CA ARG A 356 7.61 19.11 13.03
C ARG A 356 6.21 18.62 12.68
N TYR A 357 6.14 17.51 11.94
CA TYR A 357 4.87 16.86 11.65
C TYR A 357 4.12 16.47 12.93
N GLU A 358 4.77 15.79 13.88
CA GLU A 358 4.18 15.41 15.19
C GLU A 358 3.66 16.64 15.93
N ASN A 359 4.50 17.67 16.07
CA ASN A 359 4.13 18.90 16.74
C ASN A 359 2.89 19.56 16.12
N ARG A 360 2.79 19.59 14.79
CA ARG A 360 1.62 20.17 14.09
C ARG A 360 0.36 19.33 14.30
N VAL A 361 0.46 18.01 14.20
CA VAL A 361 -0.69 17.12 14.45
C VAL A 361 -1.15 17.25 15.90
N SER A 362 -0.23 17.37 16.86
CA SER A 362 -0.56 17.51 18.28
C SER A 362 -1.13 18.87 18.67
N THR A 363 -0.82 19.94 17.93
CA THR A 363 -1.22 21.31 18.30
C THR A 363 -2.42 21.83 17.53
N THR A 364 -2.73 21.25 16.35
CA THR A 364 -3.87 21.67 15.52
C THR A 364 -5.16 21.05 16.04
N ARG A 365 -5.79 21.73 17.01
CA ARG A 365 -6.96 21.21 17.73
C ARG A 365 -8.17 20.98 16.83
N GLU A 366 -8.31 21.75 15.76
CA GLU A 366 -9.40 21.61 14.80
C GLU A 366 -9.46 20.19 14.22
N PHE A 367 -8.29 19.58 13.96
CA PHE A 367 -8.21 18.24 13.37
C PHE A 367 -8.58 17.13 14.35
N LEU A 368 -8.51 17.40 15.66
CA LEU A 368 -8.95 16.47 16.70
C LEU A 368 -10.46 16.31 16.72
N HIS A 369 -11.22 17.29 16.24
CA HIS A 369 -12.68 17.24 16.22
C HIS A 369 -13.26 16.66 14.93
N ILE A 370 -12.42 16.47 13.91
CA ILE A 370 -12.83 15.92 12.61
C ILE A 370 -12.57 14.41 12.61
N THR A 371 -13.56 13.62 12.17
CA THR A 371 -13.38 12.18 11.94
C THR A 371 -12.56 11.97 10.66
N CYS A 372 -11.45 11.22 10.75
CA CYS A 372 -10.68 10.85 9.57
C CYS A 372 -11.19 9.53 9.05
N PHE A 373 -11.39 9.44 7.75
CA PHE A 373 -11.44 8.16 7.07
C PHE A 373 -10.47 8.18 5.89
N PHE A 374 -10.09 7.01 5.42
CA PHE A 374 -9.44 6.88 4.12
C PHE A 374 -10.35 6.07 3.19
N GLY A 375 -10.32 6.43 1.91
CA GLY A 375 -11.03 5.71 0.88
C GLY A 375 -10.25 4.48 0.47
N VAL A 376 -10.94 3.35 0.33
CA VAL A 376 -10.38 2.14 -0.25
C VAL A 376 -11.24 1.65 -1.39
N VAL A 377 -10.60 1.13 -2.43
CA VAL A 377 -11.25 0.33 -3.47
C VAL A 377 -10.86 -1.12 -3.22
N ALA A 378 -11.88 -1.96 -3.04
CA ALA A 378 -11.72 -3.40 -2.94
C ALA A 378 -12.41 -4.06 -4.13
N PHE A 379 -11.72 -4.95 -4.83
CA PHE A 379 -12.34 -5.75 -5.88
C PHE A 379 -11.86 -7.20 -5.84
N SER A 380 -12.70 -8.06 -6.38
CA SER A 380 -12.40 -9.44 -6.69
C SER A 380 -12.74 -9.71 -8.14
N ALA A 381 -11.83 -10.39 -8.84
CA ALA A 381 -12.00 -10.81 -10.21
C ALA A 381 -11.55 -12.26 -10.41
N ILE A 382 -12.23 -12.96 -11.31
CA ILE A 382 -11.89 -14.33 -11.71
C ILE A 382 -11.12 -14.28 -13.02
N ARG A 383 -9.98 -14.99 -13.09
CA ARG A 383 -9.26 -15.21 -14.35
C ARG A 383 -10.14 -16.04 -15.28
N ILE A 384 -10.48 -15.48 -16.45
CA ILE A 384 -11.22 -16.14 -17.54
C ILE A 384 -10.28 -16.33 -18.73
N GLU A 385 -10.66 -17.00 -19.83
CA GLU A 385 -9.75 -17.16 -20.99
C GLU A 385 -9.13 -15.84 -21.50
#